data_AF-A0A1N6UEW4-F1
#
_entry.id   AF-A0A1N6UEW4-F1
#
_cell.length_a   1.000
_cell.length_b   1.000
_cell.length_c   1.000
_cell.angle_alpha   90.00
_cell.angle_beta   90.00
_cell.angle_gamma   90.00
#
_symmetry.space_group_name_H-M   'P 1'
#
loop_
_entity.id
_entity.type
_entity.pdbx_description
1 polymer ?
#
loop_
_entity_poly.entity_id
_entity_poly.type
_entity_poly.pdbx_seq_one_letter_code
_entity_poly.pdbx_strand_id
1 'polypeptide(L)'
;MVKLKDFTIDFDCTKGIPFFQVHQNNRIRFDLYEISLADFKSIINEVFQERKDINAIFISQYIFNGKRQSAKSKVGRILQLNNWQEHVVAEDENNAVVYASIKKLSSIDVYNYCLSIRKGRRPAYISFYSNDYLLYVSTDVIDVISNDTTNVAKLKDDYKGLYDTYHEHQ
;
A
#
# COMPACT_ATOMS: atom_id res chain seq x y z
N MET A 1 -5.91 9.89 -11.19
CA MET A 1 -6.28 9.83 -9.77
C MET A 1 -7.33 8.78 -9.50
N VAL A 2 -6.99 7.75 -8.71
CA VAL A 2 -7.97 6.79 -8.21
C VAL A 2 -8.33 7.17 -6.78
N LYS A 3 -9.59 7.53 -6.54
CA LYS A 3 -10.09 7.87 -5.20
C LYS A 3 -10.42 6.60 -4.44
N LEU A 4 -9.79 6.43 -3.29
CA LEU A 4 -10.15 5.39 -2.33
C LEU A 4 -11.24 5.98 -1.44
N LYS A 5 -12.52 5.64 -1.69
CA LYS A 5 -13.69 6.31 -1.07
C LYS A 5 -13.60 6.45 0.45
N ASP A 6 -12.96 5.49 1.10
CA ASP A 6 -12.87 5.41 2.55
C ASP A 6 -11.65 6.16 3.11
N PHE A 7 -10.80 6.77 2.26
CA PHE A 7 -9.62 7.52 2.68
C PHE A 7 -9.56 8.88 1.97
N THR A 8 -9.16 9.92 2.70
CA THR A 8 -8.89 11.24 2.09
C THR A 8 -7.49 11.23 1.46
N ILE A 9 -7.29 10.32 0.51
CA ILE A 9 -6.01 10.09 -0.20
C ILE A 9 -6.27 10.01 -1.69
N ASP A 10 -5.48 10.77 -2.44
CA ASP A 10 -5.41 10.68 -3.88
C ASP A 10 -4.33 9.66 -4.26
N PHE A 11 -4.75 8.42 -4.56
CA PHE A 11 -3.81 7.38 -4.99
C PHE A 11 -3.41 7.62 -6.45
N ASP A 12 -2.30 8.33 -6.60
CA ASP A 12 -1.76 8.74 -7.89
C ASP A 12 -0.23 8.86 -7.82
N CYS A 13 0.51 8.21 -8.72
CA CYS A 13 1.98 8.26 -8.72
C CYS A 13 2.56 9.62 -9.12
N THR A 14 1.75 10.54 -9.62
CA THR A 14 2.15 11.93 -9.90
C THR A 14 1.95 12.86 -8.70
N LYS A 15 1.34 12.36 -7.61
CA LYS A 15 1.11 13.07 -6.36
C LYS A 15 2.07 12.58 -5.27
N GLY A 16 2.02 13.21 -4.10
CA GLY A 16 2.81 12.78 -2.94
C GLY A 16 2.44 11.35 -2.52
N ILE A 17 3.37 10.63 -1.89
CA ILE A 17 3.06 9.31 -1.35
C ILE A 17 1.93 9.40 -0.30
N PRO A 18 1.07 8.38 -0.16
CA PRO A 18 -0.08 8.41 0.74
C PRO A 18 0.24 8.90 2.16
N PHE A 19 1.38 8.49 2.72
CA PHE A 19 1.82 8.88 4.06
C PHE A 19 1.90 10.41 4.23
N PHE A 20 2.41 11.14 3.25
CA PHE A 20 2.54 12.61 3.33
C PHE A 20 1.27 13.37 2.96
N GLN A 21 0.19 12.68 2.60
CA GLN A 21 -1.10 13.31 2.31
C GLN A 21 -2.00 13.46 3.55
N VAL A 22 -1.64 12.82 4.67
CA VAL A 22 -2.47 12.78 5.90
C VAL A 22 -1.72 13.31 7.12
N HIS A 23 -2.48 13.75 8.12
CA HIS A 23 -1.93 14.24 9.40
C HIS A 23 -1.20 13.11 10.16
N GLN A 24 -0.19 13.46 10.97
CA GLN A 24 0.61 12.50 11.73
C GLN A 24 -0.21 11.57 12.65
N ASN A 25 -1.35 12.05 13.16
CA ASN A 25 -2.25 11.25 14.00
C ASN A 25 -3.01 10.16 13.22
N ASN A 26 -2.96 10.19 11.89
CA ASN A 26 -3.65 9.27 10.99
C ASN A 26 -2.70 8.28 10.32
N ARG A 27 -1.40 8.34 10.62
CA ARG A 27 -0.38 7.51 9.98
C ARG A 27 0.65 6.97 10.96
N ILE A 28 1.25 5.85 10.60
CA ILE A 28 2.41 5.25 11.26
C ILE A 28 3.28 4.58 10.18
N ARG A 29 4.59 4.67 10.32
CA ARG A 29 5.57 4.13 9.36
C ARG A 29 6.47 3.13 10.05
N PHE A 30 6.76 2.02 9.39
CA PHE A 30 7.73 1.04 9.85
C PHE A 30 8.80 0.83 8.78
N ASP A 31 10.07 0.81 9.20
CA ASP A 31 11.17 0.37 8.35
C ASP A 31 11.12 -1.16 8.22
N LEU A 32 11.05 -1.65 6.98
CA LEU A 32 10.94 -3.08 6.63
C LEU A 32 12.17 -3.90 7.05
N TYR A 33 13.33 -3.26 7.19
CA TYR A 33 14.58 -3.91 7.53
C TYR A 33 14.87 -3.89 9.04
N GLU A 34 14.39 -2.87 9.75
CA GLU A 34 14.56 -2.75 11.21
C GLU A 34 13.57 -3.60 12.02
N ILE A 35 12.37 -3.88 11.48
CA ILE A 35 11.39 -4.74 12.17
C ILE A 35 11.73 -6.24 12.02
N SER A 36 11.51 -7.02 13.09
CA SER A 36 11.68 -8.48 13.02
C SER A 36 10.60 -9.11 12.13
N LEU A 37 10.82 -10.35 11.66
CA LEU A 37 9.78 -11.07 10.90
C LEU A 37 8.54 -11.37 11.73
N ALA A 38 8.71 -11.54 13.05
CA ALA A 38 7.60 -11.77 13.97
C ALA A 38 6.75 -10.51 14.11
N ASP A 39 7.38 -9.36 14.40
CA ASP A 39 6.70 -8.06 14.51
C ASP A 39 6.04 -7.69 13.20
N PHE A 40 6.73 -7.88 12.08
CA PHE A 40 6.17 -7.64 10.76
C PHE A 40 4.89 -8.44 10.51
N LYS A 41 4.87 -9.73 10.88
CA LYS A 41 3.66 -10.55 10.77
C LYS A 41 2.55 -10.07 11.72
N SER A 42 2.89 -9.69 12.95
CA SER A 42 1.95 -9.14 13.93
C SER A 42 1.30 -7.86 13.43
N ILE A 43 2.07 -6.92 12.87
CA ILE A 43 1.58 -5.66 12.30
C ILE A 43 0.55 -5.94 11.20
N ILE A 44 0.88 -6.79 10.21
CA ILE A 44 -0.06 -7.11 9.11
C ILE A 44 -1.33 -7.78 9.64
N ASN A 45 -1.20 -8.67 10.61
CA ASN A 45 -2.33 -9.35 11.24
C ASN A 45 -3.20 -8.40 12.05
N GLU A 46 -2.62 -7.41 12.72
CA GLU A 46 -3.37 -6.43 13.48
C GLU A 46 -4.11 -5.44 12.57
N VAL A 47 -3.44 -4.95 11.52
CA VAL A 47 -4.03 -4.03 10.52
C VAL A 47 -5.18 -4.67 9.77
N PHE A 48 -5.11 -5.96 9.46
CA PHE A 48 -6.11 -6.63 8.63
C PHE A 48 -6.89 -7.77 9.31
N GLN A 49 -6.66 -8.08 10.58
CA GLN A 49 -7.43 -8.98 11.46
C GLN A 49 -8.02 -10.26 10.79
N GLU A 50 -7.21 -11.01 10.04
CA GLU A 50 -7.67 -12.18 9.25
C GLU A 50 -8.87 -11.93 8.32
N ARG A 51 -9.20 -10.67 8.04
CA ARG A 51 -10.35 -10.30 7.22
C ARG A 51 -10.10 -10.68 5.76
N LYS A 52 -11.20 -10.98 5.06
CA LYS A 52 -11.22 -11.36 3.64
C LYS A 52 -11.70 -10.22 2.73
N ASP A 53 -11.76 -9.00 3.24
CA ASP A 53 -12.21 -7.79 2.55
C ASP A 53 -11.06 -6.86 2.15
N ILE A 54 -9.82 -7.33 2.23
CA ILE A 54 -8.64 -6.57 1.82
C ILE A 54 -8.66 -6.44 0.30
N ASN A 55 -8.53 -5.21 -0.18
CA ASN A 55 -8.38 -4.89 -1.58
C ASN A 55 -6.95 -4.38 -1.82
N ALA A 56 -6.49 -4.46 -3.06
CA ALA A 56 -5.25 -3.84 -3.48
C ALA A 56 -5.50 -2.93 -4.67
N ILE A 57 -4.73 -1.84 -4.75
CA ILE A 57 -4.61 -1.01 -5.94
C ILE A 57 -3.13 -0.81 -6.24
N PHE A 58 -2.73 -0.96 -7.50
CA PHE A 58 -1.34 -0.79 -7.90
C PHE A 58 -1.17 -0.39 -9.35
N ILE A 59 -0.02 0.17 -9.70
CA ILE A 59 0.33 0.42 -11.11
C ILE A 59 0.77 -0.89 -11.78
N SER A 60 0.01 -1.33 -12.78
CA SER A 60 0.32 -2.52 -13.57
C SER A 60 1.13 -2.18 -14.81
N GLN A 61 0.81 -1.06 -15.46
CA GLN A 61 1.36 -0.64 -16.74
C GLN A 61 1.37 0.88 -16.90
N TYR A 62 2.14 1.36 -17.87
CA TYR A 62 2.12 2.71 -18.39
C TYR A 62 1.74 2.65 -19.87
N ILE A 63 0.99 3.63 -20.37
CA ILE A 63 0.79 3.88 -21.79
C ILE A 63 1.71 5.04 -22.14
N PHE A 64 2.61 4.82 -23.08
CA PHE A 64 3.51 5.84 -23.58
C PHE A 64 3.44 5.86 -25.11
N ASN A 65 3.10 7.02 -25.69
CA ASN A 65 2.86 7.17 -27.13
C ASN A 65 1.89 6.11 -27.68
N GLY A 66 0.77 5.89 -26.98
CA GLY A 66 -0.26 4.91 -27.34
C GLY A 66 0.13 3.44 -27.14
N LYS A 67 1.34 3.15 -26.64
CA LYS A 67 1.83 1.78 -26.43
C LYS A 67 1.87 1.42 -24.96
N ARG A 68 1.27 0.28 -24.60
CA ARG A 68 1.30 -0.28 -23.24
C ARG A 68 2.68 -0.88 -22.92
N GLN A 69 3.22 -0.51 -21.77
CA GLN A 69 4.48 -1.00 -21.21
C GLN A 69 4.26 -1.47 -19.78
N SER A 70 4.74 -2.67 -19.44
CA SER A 70 4.60 -3.20 -18.08
C SER A 70 5.42 -2.40 -17.06
N ALA A 71 4.86 -2.18 -15.87
CA ALA A 71 5.59 -1.63 -14.72
C ALA A 71 6.64 -2.61 -14.14
N LYS A 72 6.70 -3.86 -14.65
CA LYS A 72 7.69 -4.90 -14.29
C LYS A 72 7.74 -5.28 -12.80
N SER A 73 6.72 -4.91 -12.02
CA SER A 73 6.60 -5.26 -10.59
C SER A 73 6.28 -6.74 -10.33
N LYS A 74 5.77 -7.46 -11.35
CA LYS A 74 5.44 -8.90 -11.28
C LYS A 74 4.51 -9.26 -10.11
N VAL A 75 3.60 -8.36 -9.71
CA VAL A 75 2.60 -8.57 -8.65
C VAL A 75 1.86 -9.89 -8.81
N GLY A 76 1.47 -10.25 -10.04
CA GLY A 76 0.78 -11.51 -10.36
C GLY A 76 1.59 -12.80 -10.13
N ARG A 77 2.89 -12.71 -9.81
CA ARG A 77 3.69 -13.87 -9.35
C ARG A 77 3.59 -14.12 -7.85
N ILE A 78 3.00 -13.18 -7.11
CA ILE A 78 2.85 -13.24 -5.65
C ILE A 78 1.38 -13.29 -5.28
N LEU A 79 0.57 -12.43 -5.89
CA LEU A 79 -0.86 -12.33 -5.67
C LEU A 79 -1.60 -13.04 -6.81
N GLN A 80 -2.61 -13.84 -6.48
CA GLN A 80 -3.49 -14.42 -7.50
C GLN A 80 -4.38 -13.33 -8.11
N LEU A 81 -4.29 -13.14 -9.43
CA LEU A 81 -5.05 -12.14 -10.18
C LEU A 81 -6.39 -12.73 -10.68
N ASN A 82 -7.23 -13.24 -9.77
CA ASN A 82 -8.49 -13.88 -10.16
C ASN A 82 -9.67 -12.89 -10.19
N ASN A 83 -9.57 -11.75 -9.49
CA ASN A 83 -10.63 -10.74 -9.34
C ASN A 83 -10.09 -9.32 -9.58
N TRP A 84 -9.36 -9.13 -10.68
CA TRP A 84 -8.70 -7.85 -10.97
C TRP A 84 -9.45 -7.03 -12.02
N GLN A 85 -9.30 -5.71 -11.96
CA GLN A 85 -9.86 -4.75 -12.91
C GLN A 85 -8.84 -3.65 -13.22
N GLU A 86 -8.80 -3.18 -14.46
CA GLU A 86 -7.96 -2.05 -14.86
C GLU A 86 -8.70 -0.72 -14.78
N HIS A 87 -7.95 0.32 -14.42
CA HIS A 87 -8.37 1.71 -14.42
C HIS A 87 -7.33 2.52 -15.18
N VAL A 88 -7.68 3.00 -16.37
CA VAL A 88 -6.80 3.82 -17.19
C VAL A 88 -7.00 5.29 -16.79
N VAL A 89 -5.93 5.92 -16.33
CA VAL A 89 -5.93 7.34 -15.98
C VAL A 89 -5.08 8.07 -17.02
N ALA A 90 -5.73 8.78 -17.94
CA ALA A 90 -5.05 9.59 -18.95
C ALA A 90 -4.28 10.74 -18.30
N GLU A 91 -3.04 10.93 -18.74
CA GLU A 91 -2.23 12.11 -18.46
C GLU A 91 -2.36 13.12 -19.61
N ASP A 92 -2.36 12.62 -20.85
CA ASP A 92 -2.65 13.37 -22.08
C ASP A 92 -3.27 12.45 -23.16
N GLU A 93 -3.31 12.90 -24.41
CA GLU A 93 -3.90 12.16 -25.55
C GLU A 93 -3.24 10.80 -25.82
N ASN A 94 -1.95 10.64 -25.51
CA ASN A 94 -1.17 9.45 -25.85
C ASN A 94 -0.50 8.78 -24.64
N ASN A 95 -0.53 9.42 -23.47
CA ASN A 95 0.11 8.95 -22.25
C ASN A 95 -0.90 8.73 -21.14
N ALA A 96 -0.77 7.62 -20.42
CA ALA A 96 -1.65 7.25 -19.32
C ALA A 96 -0.97 6.31 -18.33
N VAL A 97 -1.46 6.28 -17.10
CA VAL A 97 -1.10 5.27 -16.10
C VAL A 97 -2.24 4.25 -16.00
N VAL A 98 -1.89 2.96 -16.03
CA VAL A 98 -2.85 1.87 -15.86
C VAL A 98 -2.72 1.33 -14.45
N TYR A 99 -3.73 1.60 -13.64
CA TYR A 99 -3.87 1.01 -12.32
C TYR A 99 -4.64 -0.31 -12.45
N ALA A 100 -4.28 -1.30 -11.65
CA ALA A 100 -5.05 -2.52 -11.45
C ALA A 100 -5.53 -2.58 -10.00
N SER A 101 -6.80 -2.92 -9.81
CA SER A 101 -7.37 -3.21 -8.49
C SER A 101 -7.65 -4.70 -8.35
N ILE A 102 -7.31 -5.31 -7.22
CA ILE A 102 -7.66 -6.69 -6.87
C ILE A 102 -8.56 -6.65 -5.63
N LYS A 103 -9.59 -7.48 -5.59
CA LYS A 103 -10.49 -7.58 -4.44
C LYS A 103 -10.36 -8.91 -3.70
N LYS A 104 -10.73 -8.91 -2.42
CA LYS A 104 -10.85 -10.09 -1.55
C LYS A 104 -9.53 -10.85 -1.34
N LEU A 105 -8.48 -10.10 -1.06
CA LEU A 105 -7.19 -10.63 -0.61
C LEU A 105 -7.27 -11.04 0.87
N SER A 106 -6.37 -11.93 1.27
CA SER A 106 -6.15 -12.31 2.67
C SER A 106 -4.96 -11.55 3.27
N SER A 107 -4.87 -11.51 4.60
CA SER A 107 -3.69 -10.95 5.28
C SER A 107 -2.39 -11.69 4.90
N ILE A 108 -2.49 -12.99 4.59
CA ILE A 108 -1.38 -13.82 4.11
C ILE A 108 -0.88 -13.31 2.75
N ASP A 109 -1.77 -12.88 1.85
CA ASP A 109 -1.40 -12.31 0.55
C ASP A 109 -0.61 -11.00 0.72
N VAL A 110 -1.07 -10.13 1.62
CA VAL A 110 -0.39 -8.87 1.97
C VAL A 110 1.00 -9.16 2.57
N TYR A 111 1.06 -10.07 3.55
CA TYR A 111 2.31 -10.49 4.18
C TYR A 111 3.30 -11.04 3.16
N ASN A 112 2.86 -11.95 2.28
CA ASN A 112 3.71 -12.54 1.25
C ASN A 112 4.22 -11.50 0.26
N TYR A 113 3.39 -10.52 -0.10
CA TYR A 113 3.81 -9.40 -0.95
C TYR A 113 4.95 -8.62 -0.31
N CYS A 114 4.73 -8.08 0.89
CA CYS A 114 5.69 -7.27 1.61
C CYS A 114 6.98 -8.04 1.93
N LEU A 115 6.87 -9.32 2.35
CA LEU A 115 8.02 -10.19 2.57
C LEU A 115 8.86 -10.35 1.30
N SER A 116 8.21 -10.38 0.13
CA SER A 116 8.92 -10.48 -1.14
C SER A 116 9.71 -9.20 -1.46
N ILE A 117 9.19 -8.02 -1.05
CA ILE A 117 9.90 -6.74 -1.19
C ILE A 117 11.10 -6.70 -0.26
N ARG A 118 10.93 -7.09 1.01
CA ARG A 118 12.05 -7.24 1.97
C ARG A 118 13.14 -8.16 1.44
N LYS A 119 12.79 -9.18 0.64
CA LYS A 119 13.72 -10.09 -0.06
C LYS A 119 14.34 -9.53 -1.35
N GLY A 120 14.20 -8.22 -1.61
CA GLY A 120 14.83 -7.53 -2.74
C GLY A 120 14.02 -7.57 -4.04
N ARG A 121 12.73 -7.97 -4.01
CA ARG A 121 11.89 -7.78 -5.21
C ARG A 121 11.57 -6.31 -5.40
N ARG A 122 11.52 -5.90 -6.67
CA ARG A 122 11.09 -4.55 -7.06
C ARG A 122 9.64 -4.32 -6.62
N PRO A 123 9.36 -3.29 -5.79
CA PRO A 123 7.99 -2.97 -5.41
C PRO A 123 7.19 -2.42 -6.60
N ALA A 124 5.89 -2.64 -6.55
CA ALA A 124 4.93 -1.86 -7.31
C ALA A 124 4.65 -0.57 -6.55
N TYR A 125 4.15 0.46 -7.23
CA TYR A 125 3.39 1.49 -6.53
C TYR A 125 2.06 0.85 -6.13
N ILE A 126 1.93 0.41 -4.87
CA ILE A 126 0.81 -0.40 -4.38
C ILE A 126 0.34 0.03 -2.99
N SER A 127 -0.97 -0.01 -2.80
CA SER A 127 -1.59 0.00 -1.48
C SER A 127 -2.55 -1.18 -1.34
N PHE A 128 -2.57 -1.75 -0.14
CA PHE A 128 -3.59 -2.66 0.35
C PHE A 128 -4.53 -1.89 1.25
N TYR A 129 -5.83 -2.14 1.20
CA TYR A 129 -6.77 -1.38 2.00
C TYR A 129 -8.02 -2.18 2.36
N SER A 130 -8.54 -1.91 3.55
CA SER A 130 -9.87 -2.28 4.02
C SER A 130 -10.67 -1.00 4.30
N ASN A 131 -11.80 -1.09 4.99
CA ASN A 131 -12.54 0.09 5.43
C ASN A 131 -11.79 0.86 6.54
N ASP A 132 -10.94 0.17 7.31
CA ASP A 132 -10.33 0.72 8.52
C ASP A 132 -8.91 1.23 8.27
N TYR A 133 -8.18 0.57 7.37
CA TYR A 133 -6.76 0.82 7.14
C TYR A 133 -6.38 0.83 5.67
N LEU A 134 -5.41 1.67 5.33
CA LEU A 134 -4.63 1.62 4.11
C LEU A 134 -3.17 1.33 4.47
N LEU A 135 -2.60 0.31 3.86
CA LEU A 135 -1.20 -0.07 3.96
C LEU A 135 -0.51 0.16 2.61
N TYR A 136 0.34 1.17 2.53
CA TYR A 136 1.20 1.45 1.39
C TYR A 136 2.56 0.76 1.56
N VAL A 137 3.10 0.21 0.47
CA VAL A 137 4.39 -0.50 0.48
C VAL A 137 5.34 0.17 -0.49
N SER A 138 6.51 0.55 0.03
CA SER A 138 7.62 1.07 -0.75
C SER A 138 8.78 0.07 -0.78
N THR A 139 9.99 0.50 -1.13
CA THR A 139 11.21 -0.33 -1.13
C THR A 139 11.69 -0.74 0.26
N ASP A 140 11.48 0.13 1.24
CA ASP A 140 12.15 0.14 2.53
C ASP A 140 11.20 0.41 3.69
N VAL A 141 10.00 0.95 3.42
CA VAL A 141 8.99 1.18 4.45
C VAL A 141 7.63 0.60 4.10
N ILE A 142 6.87 0.27 5.15
CA ILE A 142 5.42 0.13 5.11
C ILE A 142 4.79 1.30 5.85
N ASP A 143 3.82 1.93 5.21
CA ASP A 143 3.06 3.04 5.77
C ASP A 143 1.63 2.55 6.03
N VAL A 144 1.18 2.66 7.27
CA VAL A 144 -0.20 2.33 7.67
C VAL A 144 -0.93 3.64 7.96
N ILE A 145 -2.12 3.78 7.37
CA ILE A 145 -2.97 4.96 7.48
C ILE A 145 -4.36 4.53 7.91
N SER A 146 -4.98 5.27 8.83
CA SER A 146 -6.39 5.13 9.19
C SER A 146 -7.02 6.50 9.35
N ASN A 147 -8.28 6.65 8.93
CA ASN A 147 -9.04 7.87 9.23
C ASN A 147 -9.45 7.95 10.71
N ASP A 148 -9.49 6.81 11.40
CA ASP A 148 -9.71 6.78 12.85
C ASP A 148 -8.36 6.93 13.56
N THR A 149 -8.16 8.05 14.25
CA THR A 149 -6.91 8.31 14.98
C THR A 149 -6.70 7.35 16.15
N THR A 150 -7.75 6.72 16.67
CA THR A 150 -7.63 5.74 17.77
C THR A 150 -6.94 4.46 17.31
N ASN A 151 -7.19 4.02 16.07
CA ASN A 151 -6.51 2.89 15.44
C ASN A 151 -4.99 3.13 15.36
N VAL A 152 -4.58 4.32 14.91
CA VAL A 152 -3.17 4.68 14.79
C VAL A 152 -2.52 4.87 16.16
N ALA A 153 -3.23 5.50 17.10
CA ALA A 153 -2.75 5.64 18.48
C ALA A 153 -2.48 4.27 19.13
N LYS A 154 -3.38 3.30 18.92
CA LYS A 154 -3.21 1.92 19.38
C LYS A 154 -1.97 1.27 18.76
N LEU A 155 -1.79 1.36 17.44
CA LEU A 155 -0.59 0.84 16.77
C LEU A 155 0.71 1.50 17.30
N LYS A 156 0.69 2.81 17.55
CA LYS A 156 1.85 3.52 18.10
C LYS A 156 2.19 3.07 19.54
N ASP A 157 1.19 2.70 20.32
CA ASP A 157 1.39 2.16 21.68
C ASP A 157 1.92 0.72 21.63
N ASP A 158 1.26 -0.14 20.84
CA ASP A 158 1.59 -1.56 20.69
C ASP A 158 2.99 -1.78 20.11
N TYR A 159 3.44 -0.90 19.21
CA TYR A 159 4.76 -0.98 18.55
C TYR A 159 5.69 0.17 18.96
N LYS A 160 5.55 0.68 20.18
CA LYS A 160 6.39 1.75 20.70
C LYS A 160 7.88 1.40 20.60
N GLY A 161 8.65 2.29 19.98
CA GLY A 161 10.09 2.10 19.76
C GLY A 161 10.45 1.29 18.52
N LEU A 162 9.47 0.77 17.76
CA LEU A 162 9.69 0.02 16.52
C LEU A 162 9.28 0.79 15.26
N TYR A 163 8.44 1.83 15.39
CA TYR A 163 8.01 2.66 14.26
C TYR A 163 8.92 3.88 14.08
N ASP A 164 9.00 4.37 12.86
CA ASP A 164 9.76 5.56 12.49
C ASP A 164 9.12 6.82 13.09
N THR A 165 9.90 7.55 13.90
CA THR A 165 9.47 8.78 14.57
C THR A 165 9.98 10.06 13.91
N TYR A 166 10.77 9.95 12.83
CA TYR A 166 11.39 11.10 12.17
C TYR A 166 10.36 12.10 11.62
N HIS A 167 9.18 11.61 11.22
CA HIS A 167 8.09 12.40 10.64
C HIS A 167 6.90 12.65 11.59
N GLU A 168 7.09 12.47 12.90
CA GLU A 168 6.05 12.61 13.95
C GLU A 168 5.94 14.04 14.53
N HIS A 169 6.68 14.98 13.95
CA HIS A 169 6.68 16.39 14.33
C HIS A 169 6.37 17.31 13.14
N GLN A 170 5.79 16.76 12.07
CA GLN A 170 5.51 17.45 10.80
C GLN A 170 4.02 17.66 10.57
#